data_AF-A0A1L9BE99-F1
#
_entry.id   AF-A0A1L9BE99-F1
#
_cell.length_a   1.000
_cell.length_b   1.000
_cell.length_c   1.000
_cell.angle_alpha   90.00
_cell.angle_beta   90.00
_cell.angle_gamma   90.00
#
_symmetry.space_group_name_H-M   'P 1'
#
loop_
_entity.id
_entity.type
_entity.pdbx_description
1 polymer ?
#
loop_
_entity_poly.entity_id
_entity_poly.type
_entity_poly.pdbx_seq_one_letter_code
_entity_poly.pdbx_strand_id
1 'polypeptide(L)'
;MMPMPLFYDLDAPARGDALVASKEEGADEDDLYEKFETLREMLAWGALSLFRLEKMPQICRGTFHGDHPNLLALIEPVMSSLGFKQPISTGPYCGLYERDDAALICIGTPRQGLDKVRSFKFSGNTAGVLRKILGEIAAASSLEVQVDEWVPALQ
;
A
#
# COMPACT_ATOMS: atom_id res chain seq x y z
N MET A 1 -15.24 -7.62 -13.99
CA MET A 1 -13.79 -7.74 -13.72
C MET A 1 -13.33 -9.00 -14.42
N MET A 2 -12.37 -8.89 -15.34
CA MET A 2 -11.78 -10.07 -15.99
C MET A 2 -10.87 -10.79 -14.98
N PRO A 3 -10.77 -12.13 -15.00
CA PRO A 3 -9.82 -12.84 -14.16
C PRO A 3 -8.40 -12.41 -14.53
N MET A 4 -7.58 -12.09 -13.52
CA MET A 4 -6.15 -11.84 -13.71
C MET A 4 -5.38 -13.02 -13.14
N PRO A 5 -4.81 -13.91 -13.98
CA PRO A 5 -3.95 -14.98 -13.51
C PRO A 5 -2.74 -14.40 -12.75
N LEU A 6 -2.39 -15.06 -11.65
CA LEU A 6 -1.20 -14.75 -10.87
C LEU A 6 -0.10 -15.75 -11.21
N PHE A 7 1.10 -15.24 -11.45
CA PHE A 7 2.29 -16.02 -11.75
C PHE A 7 3.33 -15.78 -10.65
N TYR A 8 4.01 -16.87 -10.29
CA TYR A 8 5.11 -16.85 -9.32
C TYR A 8 6.39 -17.17 -10.07
N ASP A 9 7.25 -16.19 -10.21
CA ASP A 9 8.54 -16.39 -10.88
C ASP A 9 9.56 -16.87 -9.84
N LEU A 10 9.90 -18.15 -9.94
CA LEU A 10 10.90 -18.80 -9.10
C LEU A 10 12.31 -18.69 -9.69
N ASP A 11 12.43 -18.35 -10.98
CA ASP A 11 13.69 -18.27 -11.71
C ASP A 11 14.29 -16.86 -11.65
N ALA A 12 13.44 -15.84 -11.43
CA ALA A 12 13.84 -14.45 -11.16
C ALA A 12 13.40 -13.99 -9.75
N PRO A 13 13.97 -14.57 -8.66
CA PRO A 13 13.57 -14.23 -7.31
C PRO A 13 13.95 -12.78 -6.96
N ALA A 14 13.08 -12.11 -6.23
CA ALA A 14 13.32 -10.78 -5.69
C ALA A 14 13.44 -10.85 -4.17
N ARG A 15 14.51 -10.27 -3.62
CA ARG A 15 14.79 -10.25 -2.17
C ARG A 15 14.69 -11.63 -1.49
N GLY A 16 15.09 -12.70 -2.20
CA GLY A 16 15.09 -14.07 -1.67
C GLY A 16 13.71 -14.73 -1.59
N ASP A 17 12.71 -14.20 -2.30
CA ASP A 17 11.36 -14.75 -2.41
C ASP A 17 10.89 -14.72 -3.88
N ALA A 18 9.83 -15.45 -4.19
CA ALA A 18 9.25 -15.49 -5.53
C ALA A 18 8.66 -14.14 -5.91
N LEU A 19 8.99 -13.63 -7.11
CA LEU A 19 8.37 -12.43 -7.67
C LEU A 19 6.93 -12.74 -8.07
N VAL A 20 6.00 -11.81 -7.83
CA VAL A 20 4.58 -11.98 -8.17
C VAL A 20 4.20 -11.09 -9.34
N ALA A 21 3.92 -11.73 -10.47
CA ALA A 21 3.40 -11.08 -11.66
C ALA A 21 1.92 -11.38 -11.86
N SER A 22 1.21 -10.45 -12.49
CA SER A 22 -0.19 -10.61 -12.89
C SER A 22 -0.35 -10.20 -14.34
N LYS A 23 -1.30 -10.82 -15.03
CA LYS A 23 -1.56 -10.58 -16.45
C LYS A 23 -3.05 -10.44 -16.68
N GLU A 24 -3.45 -9.62 -17.64
CA GLU A 24 -4.82 -9.64 -18.15
C GLU A 24 -5.01 -10.82 -19.12
N GLU A 25 -6.19 -11.44 -19.09
CA GLU A 25 -6.51 -12.52 -20.02
C GLU A 25 -6.44 -12.03 -21.47
N GLY A 26 -5.55 -12.64 -22.26
CA GLY A 26 -5.33 -12.27 -23.67
C GLY A 26 -4.20 -11.26 -23.94
N ALA A 27 -3.50 -10.76 -22.92
CA ALA A 27 -2.31 -9.93 -23.11
C ALA A 27 -1.12 -10.77 -23.64
N ASP A 28 -0.04 -10.15 -24.10
CA ASP A 28 1.16 -10.87 -24.55
C ASP A 28 2.01 -11.36 -23.35
N GLU A 29 2.92 -12.33 -23.55
CA GLU A 29 3.79 -12.83 -22.46
C GLU A 29 4.65 -11.73 -21.82
N ASP A 30 4.95 -10.66 -22.57
CA ASP A 30 5.72 -9.51 -22.11
C ASP A 30 4.89 -8.50 -21.28
N ASP A 31 3.56 -8.62 -21.26
CA ASP A 31 2.62 -7.73 -20.56
C ASP A 31 2.36 -8.18 -19.11
N LEU A 32 3.43 -8.49 -18.39
CA LEU A 32 3.35 -8.82 -16.96
C LEU A 32 3.33 -7.54 -16.12
N TYR A 33 2.25 -7.36 -15.36
CA TYR A 33 2.13 -6.34 -14.32
C TYR A 33 2.68 -6.91 -13.00
N GLU A 34 3.85 -6.43 -12.60
CA GLU A 34 4.39 -6.68 -11.26
C GLU A 34 3.53 -5.96 -10.23
N LYS A 35 2.80 -6.74 -9.43
CA LYS A 35 1.90 -6.21 -8.41
C LYS A 35 2.54 -6.22 -7.02
N PHE A 36 3.38 -7.22 -6.76
CA PHE A 36 4.17 -7.35 -5.55
C PHE A 36 5.56 -7.81 -5.92
N GLU A 37 6.57 -7.27 -5.24
CA GLU A 37 7.95 -7.71 -5.47
C GLU A 37 8.19 -9.10 -4.87
N THR A 38 7.39 -9.53 -3.89
CA THR A 38 7.54 -10.85 -3.25
C THR A 38 6.21 -11.52 -2.95
N LEU A 39 6.21 -12.87 -2.92
CA LEU A 39 5.06 -13.67 -2.48
C LEU A 39 4.64 -13.33 -1.06
N ARG A 40 5.60 -13.17 -0.15
CA ARG A 40 5.33 -12.78 1.25
C ARG A 40 4.62 -11.44 1.35
N GLU A 41 4.99 -10.46 0.52
CA GLU A 41 4.26 -9.18 0.44
C GLU A 41 2.82 -9.37 0.00
N MET A 42 2.57 -10.14 -1.06
CA MET A 42 1.21 -10.40 -1.53
C MET A 42 0.35 -11.04 -0.42
N LEU A 43 0.91 -12.02 0.29
CA LEU A 43 0.21 -12.71 1.37
C LEU A 43 -0.05 -11.79 2.57
N ALA A 44 0.95 -11.02 3.00
CA ALA A 44 0.81 -10.08 4.10
C ALA A 44 -0.16 -8.94 3.77
N TRP A 45 -0.11 -8.43 2.54
CA TRP A 45 -1.06 -7.46 2.01
C TRP A 45 -2.49 -8.01 2.06
N GLY A 46 -2.70 -9.24 1.58
CA GLY A 46 -4.00 -9.89 1.57
C GLY A 46 -4.55 -10.10 2.99
N ALA A 47 -3.71 -10.61 3.89
CA ALA A 47 -4.06 -10.79 5.29
C ALA A 47 -4.43 -9.47 5.96
N LEU A 48 -3.61 -8.43 5.80
CA LEU A 48 -3.87 -7.12 6.39
C LEU A 48 -5.15 -6.49 5.82
N SER A 49 -5.41 -6.61 4.50
CA SER A 49 -6.63 -6.08 3.89
C SER A 49 -7.89 -6.80 4.43
N LEU A 50 -7.91 -8.13 4.43
CA LEU A 50 -9.08 -8.94 4.79
C LEU A 50 -9.38 -8.93 6.29
N PHE A 51 -8.35 -9.04 7.13
CA PHE A 51 -8.53 -9.25 8.56
C PHE A 51 -8.44 -7.97 9.39
N ARG A 52 -7.86 -6.89 8.84
CA ARG A 52 -7.76 -5.60 9.53
C ARG A 52 -8.53 -4.51 8.80
N LEU A 53 -8.15 -4.19 7.56
CA LEU A 53 -8.72 -3.01 6.90
C LEU A 53 -10.22 -3.12 6.65
N GLU A 54 -10.69 -4.27 6.19
CA GLU A 54 -12.11 -4.51 5.90
C GLU A 54 -12.98 -4.72 7.14
N LYS A 55 -12.37 -4.84 8.33
CA LYS A 55 -13.08 -5.04 9.60
C LYS A 55 -13.21 -3.76 10.42
N MET A 56 -12.47 -2.71 10.08
CA MET A 56 -12.51 -1.45 10.79
C MET A 56 -13.69 -0.57 10.33
N PRO A 57 -14.30 0.20 11.25
CA PRO A 57 -15.54 0.93 10.98
C PRO A 57 -15.36 2.13 10.06
N GLN A 58 -14.16 2.70 9.98
CA GLN A 58 -13.85 3.79 9.05
C GLN A 58 -12.71 3.40 8.13
N ILE A 59 -12.88 3.68 6.85
CA ILE A 59 -11.88 3.53 5.80
C ILE A 59 -11.79 4.86 5.03
N CYS A 60 -10.60 5.21 4.58
CA CYS A 60 -10.40 6.17 3.49
C CYS A 60 -9.42 5.62 2.46
N ARG A 61 -9.56 6.12 1.23
CA ARG A 61 -8.70 5.80 0.09
C ARG A 61 -8.18 7.10 -0.50
N GLY A 62 -6.97 7.04 -1.03
CA GLY A 62 -6.36 8.22 -1.61
C GLY A 62 -5.00 7.95 -2.19
N THR A 63 -4.26 9.03 -2.40
CA THR A 63 -2.93 9.03 -2.99
C THR A 63 -1.98 9.94 -2.20
N PHE A 64 -0.74 9.48 -2.08
CA PHE A 64 0.40 10.29 -1.65
C PHE A 64 1.16 10.75 -2.88
N HIS A 65 1.46 12.05 -2.94
CA HIS A 65 2.24 12.66 -4.01
C HIS A 65 3.52 13.27 -3.45
N GLY A 66 4.63 13.11 -4.18
CA GLY A 66 5.89 13.74 -3.84
C GLY A 66 6.97 13.52 -4.89
N ASP A 67 8.07 14.27 -4.78
CA ASP A 67 9.18 14.20 -5.74
C ASP A 67 10.28 13.20 -5.36
N HIS A 68 10.14 12.54 -4.21
CA HIS A 68 11.13 11.57 -3.75
C HIS A 68 10.97 10.22 -4.47
N PRO A 69 12.06 9.60 -4.97
CA PRO A 69 11.99 8.35 -5.74
C PRO A 69 11.46 7.15 -4.93
N ASN A 70 11.56 7.23 -3.61
CA ASN A 70 10.96 6.28 -2.68
C ASN A 70 10.05 7.01 -1.69
N LEU A 71 8.79 7.23 -2.04
CA LEU A 71 7.84 7.93 -1.16
C LEU A 71 7.66 7.23 0.20
N LEU A 72 7.82 5.91 0.28
CA LEU A 72 7.67 5.18 1.53
C LEU A 72 8.77 5.52 2.54
N ALA A 73 9.97 5.88 2.07
CA ALA A 73 11.05 6.34 2.96
C ALA A 73 10.69 7.65 3.70
N LEU A 74 9.73 8.42 3.20
CA LEU A 74 9.23 9.63 3.86
C LEU A 74 8.07 9.33 4.83
N ILE A 75 7.33 8.24 4.59
CA ILE A 75 6.19 7.81 5.40
C ILE A 75 6.66 6.98 6.61
N GLU A 76 7.60 6.06 6.41
CA GLU A 76 8.03 5.09 7.41
C GLU A 76 8.47 5.73 8.75
N PRO A 77 9.28 6.81 8.77
CA PRO A 77 9.66 7.46 10.03
C PRO A 77 8.46 8.03 10.81
N VAL A 78 7.47 8.56 10.10
CA VAL A 78 6.24 9.10 10.69
C VAL A 78 5.39 7.96 11.25
N MET A 79 5.22 6.88 10.51
CA MET A 79 4.45 5.72 10.97
C MET A 79 5.09 5.10 12.22
N SER A 80 6.42 4.95 12.22
CA SER A 80 7.19 4.44 13.35
C SER A 80 7.05 5.34 14.58
N SER A 81 7.15 6.67 14.43
CA SER A 81 6.98 7.62 15.56
C SER A 81 5.56 7.62 16.12
N LEU A 82 4.55 7.31 15.30
CA LEU A 82 3.15 7.12 15.70
C LEU A 82 2.85 5.73 16.28
N GLY A 83 3.85 4.87 16.43
CA GLY A 83 3.75 3.55 17.05
C GLY A 83 3.18 2.46 16.13
N PHE A 84 3.14 2.69 14.82
CA PHE A 84 2.82 1.63 13.87
C PHE A 84 3.99 0.67 13.72
N LYS A 85 3.66 -0.60 13.48
CA LYS A 85 4.61 -1.66 13.16
C LYS A 85 4.46 -2.08 11.71
N GLN A 86 5.53 -2.56 11.11
CA GLN A 86 5.48 -3.29 9.85
C GLN A 86 5.48 -4.80 10.16
N PRO A 87 4.45 -5.55 9.75
CA PRO A 87 4.36 -6.99 10.05
C PRO A 87 5.43 -7.81 9.32
N ILE A 88 5.91 -7.32 8.18
CA ILE A 88 7.03 -7.85 7.39
C ILE A 88 7.83 -6.69 6.82
N SER A 89 9.09 -6.94 6.43
CA SER A 89 9.82 -6.01 5.56
C SER A 89 9.18 -6.03 4.17
N THR A 90 8.98 -4.85 3.61
CA THR A 90 8.48 -4.66 2.24
C THR A 90 9.44 -3.79 1.44
N GLY A 91 9.25 -3.73 0.13
CA GLY A 91 10.03 -2.88 -0.77
C GLY A 91 9.47 -1.47 -0.96
N PRO A 92 10.08 -0.67 -1.85
CA PRO A 92 9.74 0.74 -2.05
C PRO A 92 8.36 0.98 -2.68
N TYR A 93 7.69 -0.07 -3.12
CA TYR A 93 6.38 -0.01 -3.77
C TYR A 93 5.25 -0.56 -2.90
N CYS A 94 5.54 -1.22 -1.79
CA CYS A 94 4.52 -1.74 -0.88
C CYS A 94 4.83 -1.29 0.55
N GLY A 95 3.86 -0.66 1.23
CA GLY A 95 3.98 -0.28 2.63
C GLY A 95 2.85 -0.91 3.42
N LEU A 96 3.17 -1.70 4.44
CA LEU A 96 2.19 -2.36 5.31
C LEU A 96 2.41 -1.87 6.74
N TYR A 97 1.46 -1.12 7.29
CA TYR A 97 1.58 -0.55 8.63
C TYR A 97 0.37 -0.91 9.47
N GLU A 98 0.62 -1.36 10.68
CA GLU A 98 -0.41 -1.77 11.62
C GLU A 98 -0.20 -1.19 13.01
N ARG A 99 -1.30 -0.70 13.58
CA ARG A 99 -1.44 -0.34 14.98
C ARG A 99 -2.78 -0.90 15.48
N ASP A 100 -2.98 -0.97 16.79
CA ASP A 100 -4.17 -1.60 17.36
C ASP A 100 -5.48 -0.98 16.86
N ASP A 101 -5.51 0.35 16.68
CA ASP A 101 -6.68 1.15 16.31
C ASP A 101 -6.73 1.60 14.84
N ALA A 102 -5.71 1.28 14.03
CA ALA A 102 -5.61 1.70 12.64
C ALA A 102 -4.64 0.84 11.83
N ALA A 103 -4.88 0.70 10.52
CA ALA A 103 -4.02 -0.04 9.60
C ALA A 103 -3.96 0.66 8.24
N LEU A 104 -2.75 0.86 7.73
CA LEU A 104 -2.47 1.54 6.46
C LEU A 104 -1.78 0.58 5.49
N ILE A 105 -2.27 0.55 4.26
CA ILE A 105 -1.59 -0.08 3.14
C ILE A 105 -1.28 1.00 2.10
N CYS A 106 -0.03 1.03 1.63
CA CYS A 106 0.43 1.80 0.50
C CYS A 106 0.86 0.87 -0.64
N ILE A 107 0.49 1.19 -1.88
CA ILE A 107 0.86 0.42 -3.06
C ILE A 107 1.25 1.38 -4.19
N GLY A 108 2.31 1.04 -4.92
CA GLY A 108 2.66 1.62 -6.21
C GLY A 108 2.98 0.53 -7.23
N THR A 109 2.85 0.85 -8.50
CA THR A 109 3.23 -0.03 -9.61
C THR A 109 4.68 0.28 -10.03
N PRO A 110 5.64 -0.65 -9.91
CA PRO A 110 7.05 -0.39 -10.20
C PRO A 110 7.36 0.10 -11.63
N ARG A 111 6.55 -0.29 -12.63
CA ARG A 111 6.87 -0.10 -14.06
C ARG A 111 6.15 1.07 -14.76
N GLN A 112 5.31 1.84 -14.07
CA GLN A 112 4.47 2.87 -14.72
C GLN A 112 5.04 4.30 -14.69
N GLY A 113 6.28 4.52 -14.26
CA GLY A 113 6.83 5.88 -14.11
C GLY A 113 6.05 6.74 -13.10
N LEU A 114 5.22 6.09 -12.26
CA LEU A 114 4.45 6.69 -11.18
C LEU A 114 5.27 6.66 -9.87
N ASP A 115 6.59 6.84 -9.96
CA ASP A 115 7.49 6.83 -8.80
C ASP A 115 7.10 7.91 -7.78
N LYS A 116 6.43 8.95 -8.26
CA LYS A 116 5.95 10.12 -7.53
C LYS A 116 4.55 10.00 -6.94
N VAL A 117 3.86 8.86 -7.13
CA VAL A 117 2.51 8.64 -6.61
C VAL A 117 2.41 7.28 -5.93
N ARG A 118 1.78 7.22 -4.76
CA ARG A 118 1.42 5.96 -4.10
C ARG A 118 -0.05 5.97 -3.70
N SER A 119 -0.82 5.01 -4.16
CA SER A 119 -2.17 4.82 -3.67
C SER A 119 -2.15 4.25 -2.26
N PHE A 120 -3.12 4.63 -1.45
CA PHE A 120 -3.29 4.06 -0.13
C PHE A 120 -4.73 3.65 0.18
N LYS A 121 -4.86 2.68 1.08
CA LYS A 121 -6.10 2.34 1.78
C LYS A 121 -5.77 2.41 3.27
N PHE A 122 -6.52 3.23 4.00
CA PHE A 122 -6.27 3.48 5.41
C PHE A 122 -7.55 3.25 6.19
N SER A 123 -7.49 2.45 7.26
CA SER A 123 -8.65 2.13 8.07
C SER A 123 -8.37 2.35 9.55
N GLY A 124 -9.43 2.62 10.32
CA GLY A 124 -9.31 2.82 11.75
C GLY A 124 -10.66 2.91 12.45
N ASN A 125 -10.60 3.08 13.77
CA ASN A 125 -11.80 3.11 14.61
C ASN A 125 -12.69 4.35 14.37
N THR A 126 -12.11 5.48 13.95
CA THR A 126 -12.86 6.72 13.68
C THR A 126 -12.20 7.53 12.57
N ALA A 127 -12.97 8.36 11.86
CA ALA A 127 -12.43 9.32 10.90
C ALA A 127 -11.45 10.32 11.54
N GLY A 128 -11.67 10.70 12.81
CA GLY A 128 -10.78 11.61 13.54
C GLY A 128 -9.37 11.06 13.70
N VAL A 129 -9.24 9.77 14.00
CA VAL A 129 -7.92 9.09 14.08
C VAL A 129 -7.23 9.11 12.71
N LEU A 130 -7.95 8.78 11.63
CA LEU A 130 -7.37 8.76 10.28
C LEU A 130 -6.94 10.14 9.82
N ARG A 131 -7.79 11.16 10.00
CA ARG A 131 -7.45 12.55 9.66
C ARG A 131 -6.23 13.04 10.42
N LYS A 132 -6.14 12.75 11.71
CA LYS A 132 -4.97 13.12 12.52
C LYS A 132 -3.70 12.52 11.95
N ILE A 133 -3.69 11.21 11.67
CA ILE A 133 -2.50 10.51 11.18
C ILE A 133 -2.12 10.97 9.77
N LEU A 134 -3.11 11.16 8.87
CA LEU A 134 -2.84 11.72 7.54
C LEU A 134 -2.29 13.15 7.62
N GLY A 135 -2.76 13.95 8.58
CA GLY A 135 -2.23 15.29 8.85
C GLY A 135 -0.78 15.26 9.33
N GLU A 136 -0.42 14.32 10.22
CA GLU A 136 0.97 14.14 10.65
C GLU A 136 1.88 13.71 9.49
N ILE A 137 1.41 12.81 8.62
CA ILE A 137 2.14 12.43 7.40
C ILE A 137 2.37 13.67 6.54
N ALA A 138 1.33 14.43 6.21
CA ALA A 138 1.46 15.64 5.38
C ALA A 138 2.43 16.66 5.99
N ALA A 139 2.34 16.90 7.30
CA ALA A 139 3.17 17.87 8.00
C ALA A 139 4.63 17.46 8.10
N ALA A 140 4.92 16.17 8.29
CA ALA A 140 6.27 15.68 8.57
C ALA A 140 7.03 15.17 7.34
N SER A 141 6.33 14.77 6.26
CA SER A 141 6.94 14.04 5.14
C SER A 141 7.10 14.86 3.85
N SER A 142 6.72 16.14 3.82
CA SER A 142 6.61 16.98 2.60
C SER A 142 5.71 16.40 1.50
N LEU A 143 5.00 15.30 1.78
CA LEU A 143 4.07 14.67 0.86
C LEU A 143 2.76 15.44 0.81
N GLU A 144 2.21 15.57 -0.38
CA GLU A 144 0.82 15.96 -0.55
C GLU A 144 -0.07 14.73 -0.39
N VAL A 145 -1.13 14.88 0.40
CA VAL A 145 -2.10 13.80 0.69
C VAL A 145 -3.43 14.16 0.04
N GLN A 146 -3.81 13.42 -0.98
CA GLN A 146 -5.13 13.51 -1.59
C GLN A 146 -6.00 12.37 -1.09
N VAL A 147 -7.18 12.68 -0.57
CA VAL A 147 -8.18 11.68 -0.16
C VAL A 147 -9.33 11.69 -1.15
N ASP A 148 -9.56 10.55 -1.80
CA ASP A 148 -10.58 10.41 -2.85
C ASP A 148 -11.92 9.95 -2.27
N GLU A 149 -11.89 9.14 -1.21
CA GLU A 149 -13.09 8.48 -0.68
C GLU A 149 -13.01 8.26 0.83
N TRP A 150 -14.16 8.40 1.50
CA TRP A 150 -14.40 7.97 2.88
C TRP A 150 -15.55 6.96 2.93
N VAL A 151 -15.36 5.88 3.67
CA VAL A 151 -16.37 4.84 3.88
C VAL A 151 -16.49 4.53 5.38
N PRO A 152 -17.63 4.81 6.03
CA PRO A 152 -18.77 5.57 5.50
C PRO A 152 -18.38 7.03 5.19
N ALA A 153 -19.22 7.71 4.40
CA ALA A 153 -19.03 9.13 4.10
C ALA A 153 -19.04 9.96 5.39
N LEU A 154 -18.24 11.02 5.40
CA LEU A 154 -18.14 11.95 6.52
C LEU A 154 -19.43 12.76 6.63
N GLN A 155 -19.96 12.88 7.84
CA GLN A 155 -21.07 13.78 8.17
C GLN A 155 -20.59 15.21 8.42
#